data_AF-A0A2D4FRY5-F1
#
_entry.id   AF-A0A2D4FRY5-F1
#
_cell.length_a   1.000
_cell.length_b   1.000
_cell.length_c   1.000
_cell.angle_alpha   90.00
_cell.angle_beta   90.00
_cell.angle_gamma   90.00
#
_symmetry.space_group_name_H-M   'P 1'
#
loop_
_entity.id
_entity.type
_entity.pdbx_description
1 polymer ?
#
loop_
_entity_poly.entity_id
_entity_poly.type
_entity_poly.pdbx_seq_one_letter_code
_entity_poly.pdbx_strand_id
1 'polypeptide(L)'
;VILFFFKIRFQLGVRFRGNIVFCSGCNHGSKCRKGHERRPFLASECNELPKAEKWRRQIIGEISKKVAQIQNAGLGEFRIRDLNDEINKLLREKGHWEVRIKELGGPDYGRIGPKMLDHEGKEVPGNRGYKYFGAAKDLPGVRELFEKEPLPPPRKTRAELMKAIDAEYYGYRDEDDGVLEPLEQEHEKKVIAEAVERWKIEKEAHLARGDKEEEEEEENIYAVNDNESDEENGMKTDGEDSQQKFIAHVPVPSQQEIEEALVRRKKMELLQKYASEALLAQSEEAKRLLGL
;
A
#
# COMPACT_ATOMS: atom_id res chain seq x y z
N VAL A 1 -44.10 32.95 -62.29
CA VAL A 1 -44.52 34.37 -62.37
C VAL A 1 -44.06 35.03 -61.08
N ILE A 2 -42.78 35.37 -60.89
CA ILE A 2 -41.96 36.28 -61.69
C ILE A 2 -42.70 37.62 -61.82
N LEU A 3 -42.12 38.62 -61.14
CA LEU A 3 -41.98 40.01 -61.58
C LEU A 3 -43.05 41.07 -61.26
N PHE A 4 -42.47 42.23 -60.94
CA PHE A 4 -42.93 43.57 -61.33
C PHE A 4 -44.05 44.19 -60.48
N PHE A 5 -43.64 44.95 -59.47
CA PHE A 5 -44.15 46.31 -59.35
C PHE A 5 -43.01 47.31 -59.59
N PHE A 6 -42.91 47.65 -60.87
CA PHE A 6 -42.60 48.96 -61.43
C PHE A 6 -41.31 49.66 -61.00
N LYS A 7 -40.30 49.38 -61.84
CA LYS A 7 -39.23 50.30 -62.20
C LYS A 7 -39.78 51.40 -63.13
N ILE A 8 -39.09 52.54 -63.11
CA ILE A 8 -38.97 53.58 -64.16
C ILE A 8 -39.83 54.83 -63.98
N ARG A 9 -39.21 55.90 -63.45
CA ARG A 9 -38.83 57.01 -64.34
C ARG A 9 -37.55 57.72 -63.90
N PHE A 10 -36.63 57.74 -64.83
CA PHE A 10 -35.36 58.43 -64.92
C PHE A 10 -35.64 59.88 -65.36
N GLN A 11 -35.04 60.91 -64.74
CA GLN A 11 -34.37 62.04 -65.43
C GLN A 11 -33.93 63.18 -64.49
N LEU A 12 -32.65 63.53 -64.64
CA LEU A 12 -32.03 64.85 -64.53
C LEU A 12 -32.04 65.56 -63.16
N GLY A 13 -30.86 65.61 -62.54
CA GLY A 13 -30.65 66.45 -61.35
C GLY A 13 -29.28 66.30 -60.73
N VAL A 14 -28.26 66.76 -61.44
CA VAL A 14 -26.89 66.95 -60.94
C VAL A 14 -26.89 67.67 -59.59
N ARG A 15 -26.25 67.08 -58.57
CA ARG A 15 -25.63 67.86 -57.49
C ARG A 15 -24.38 67.18 -56.95
N PHE A 16 -23.27 67.52 -57.59
CA PHE A 16 -21.92 67.44 -57.02
C PHE A 16 -21.77 68.50 -55.92
N ARG A 17 -21.13 68.13 -54.80
CA ARG A 17 -19.92 68.74 -54.20
C ARG A 17 -19.79 68.38 -52.71
N GLY A 18 -18.63 67.83 -52.33
CA GLY A 18 -18.26 67.71 -50.91
C GLY A 18 -17.17 66.70 -50.55
N ASN A 19 -15.99 66.76 -51.21
CA ASN A 19 -14.68 66.23 -50.81
C ASN A 19 -14.57 64.78 -50.30
N ILE A 20 -14.49 63.83 -51.24
CA ILE A 20 -13.74 62.58 -51.05
C ILE A 20 -12.34 62.83 -51.60
N VAL A 21 -11.36 62.97 -50.70
CA VAL A 21 -9.95 62.94 -51.06
C VAL A 21 -9.62 61.50 -51.45
N PHE A 22 -9.47 61.27 -52.76
CA PHE A 22 -8.89 60.06 -53.32
C PHE A 22 -7.42 60.01 -52.92
N CYS A 23 -7.09 59.26 -51.88
CA CYS A 23 -5.71 58.83 -51.63
C CYS A 23 -5.54 57.44 -52.26
N SER A 24 -4.90 57.42 -53.42
CA SER A 24 -4.48 56.20 -54.11
C SER A 24 -3.57 55.36 -53.21
N GLY A 25 -3.95 54.10 -53.01
CA GLY A 25 -3.05 53.05 -52.53
C GLY A 25 -3.02 52.85 -51.02
N CYS A 26 -4.02 52.15 -50.47
CA CYS A 26 -3.86 51.32 -49.28
C CYS A 26 -5.05 50.35 -49.17
N ASN A 27 -4.83 49.10 -49.57
CA ASN A 27 -5.77 48.01 -49.30
C ASN A 27 -5.90 47.81 -47.80
N HIS A 28 -7.15 47.84 -47.32
CA HIS A 28 -7.52 47.60 -45.95
C HIS A 28 -7.01 46.23 -45.45
N GLY A 29 -6.36 46.23 -44.28
CA GLY A 29 -6.40 45.10 -43.35
C GLY A 29 -5.40 43.95 -43.57
N SER A 30 -4.40 44.09 -44.44
CA SER A 30 -3.33 43.10 -44.52
C SER A 30 -2.31 43.34 -43.39
N LYS A 31 -2.49 42.67 -42.24
CA LYS A 31 -1.40 42.52 -41.26
C LYS A 31 -0.23 41.88 -42.00
N CYS A 32 0.78 42.67 -42.39
CA CYS A 32 2.06 42.15 -42.85
C CYS A 32 2.54 41.16 -41.79
N ARG A 33 2.53 39.85 -42.12
CA ARG A 33 3.07 38.82 -41.25
C ARG A 33 4.54 39.18 -41.04
N LYS A 34 4.89 39.71 -39.86
CA LYS A 34 6.29 39.89 -39.47
C LYS A 34 6.97 38.54 -39.71
N GLY A 35 8.02 38.54 -40.52
CA GLY A 35 8.73 37.32 -40.88
C GLY A 35 9.04 36.52 -39.62
N HIS A 36 8.83 35.20 -39.67
CA HIS A 36 9.17 34.34 -38.55
C HIS A 36 10.68 34.42 -38.32
N GLU A 37 11.08 35.14 -37.28
CA GLU A 37 12.44 35.13 -36.77
C GLU A 37 12.81 33.67 -36.50
N ARG A 38 13.96 33.23 -37.03
CA ARG A 38 14.42 31.85 -36.84
C ARG A 38 15.14 31.75 -35.50
N ARG A 39 14.98 30.59 -34.86
CA ARG A 39 15.71 30.26 -33.64
C ARG A 39 17.22 30.24 -33.95
N PRO A 40 18.06 30.91 -33.13
CA PRO A 40 19.51 30.77 -33.23
C PRO A 40 19.95 29.31 -33.06
N PHE A 41 21.04 28.92 -33.71
CA PHE A 41 21.55 27.54 -33.59
C PHE A 41 22.15 27.29 -32.20
N LEU A 42 22.87 28.27 -31.66
CA LEU A 42 23.47 28.21 -30.33
C LEU A 42 22.62 28.97 -29.31
N ALA A 43 22.30 28.34 -28.19
CA ALA A 43 21.58 29.00 -27.10
C ALA A 43 22.40 30.14 -26.48
N SER A 44 23.73 30.04 -26.49
CA SER A 44 24.66 31.02 -25.93
C SER A 44 24.60 32.40 -26.62
N GLU A 45 24.16 32.46 -27.87
CA GLU A 45 24.02 33.73 -28.62
C GLU A 45 22.86 34.60 -28.10
N CYS A 46 21.92 34.00 -27.36
CA CYS A 46 20.79 34.73 -26.79
C CYS A 46 21.13 35.24 -25.38
N ASN A 47 21.06 36.56 -25.21
CA ASN A 47 21.30 37.24 -23.92
C ASN A 47 20.01 37.73 -23.25
N GLU A 48 18.87 37.63 -23.92
CA GLU A 48 17.58 38.09 -23.40
C GLU A 48 16.76 36.91 -22.89
N LEU A 49 16.43 36.94 -21.60
CA LEU A 49 15.56 35.96 -20.94
C LEU A 49 14.22 35.72 -21.69
N PRO A 50 13.41 36.74 -22.06
CA PRO A 50 12.12 36.51 -22.71
C PRO A 50 12.25 35.87 -24.10
N LYS A 51 13.35 36.13 -24.82
CA LYS A 51 13.63 35.48 -26.10
C LYS A 51 14.00 34.01 -25.90
N ALA A 52 14.82 33.69 -24.90
CA ALA A 52 15.19 32.31 -24.57
C ALA A 52 13.96 31.47 -24.20
N GLU A 53 13.03 32.01 -23.40
CA GLU A 53 11.77 31.33 -23.08
C GLU A 53 10.86 31.13 -24.30
N LYS A 54 10.81 32.11 -25.22
CA LYS A 54 10.06 32.00 -26.47
C LYS A 54 10.60 30.83 -27.32
N TRP A 55 11.92 30.71 -27.45
CA TRP A 55 12.54 29.61 -28.20
C TRP A 55 12.30 28.26 -27.54
N ARG A 56 12.37 28.17 -26.21
CA ARG A 56 11.98 26.97 -25.46
C ARG A 56 10.55 26.54 -25.77
N ARG A 57 9.59 27.47 -25.71
CA ARG A 57 8.17 27.20 -26.03
C ARG A 57 7.99 26.75 -27.48
N GLN A 58 8.73 27.34 -28.41
CA GLN A 58 8.70 26.93 -29.81
C GLN A 58 9.20 25.49 -29.98
N ILE A 59 10.31 25.11 -29.33
CA ILE A 59 10.82 23.73 -29.37
C ILE A 59 9.78 22.75 -28.84
N ILE A 60 9.13 23.08 -27.72
CA ILE A 60 8.06 22.23 -27.17
C ILE A 60 6.93 22.04 -28.19
N GLY A 61 6.50 23.11 -28.87
CA GLY A 61 5.49 23.01 -29.92
C GLY A 61 5.92 22.20 -31.14
N GLU A 62 7.21 22.28 -31.54
CA GLU A 62 7.79 21.44 -32.60
C GLU A 62 7.80 19.95 -32.18
N ILE A 63 8.17 19.66 -30.94
CA ILE A 63 8.14 18.30 -30.38
C ILE A 63 6.72 17.76 -30.37
N SER A 64 5.74 18.48 -29.82
CA SER A 64 4.34 18.02 -29.76
C SER A 64 3.76 17.68 -31.13
N LYS A 65 4.12 18.45 -32.17
CA LYS A 65 3.71 18.14 -33.56
C LYS A 65 4.31 16.84 -34.08
N LYS A 66 5.60 16.58 -33.80
CA LYS A 66 6.27 15.34 -34.24
C LYS A 66 5.79 14.13 -33.45
N VAL A 67 5.54 14.29 -32.15
CA VAL A 67 4.93 13.24 -31.31
C VAL A 67 3.56 12.86 -31.84
N ALA A 68 2.71 13.84 -32.18
CA ALA A 68 1.41 13.58 -32.79
C ALA A 68 1.53 12.87 -34.15
N GLN A 69 2.61 13.11 -34.92
CA GLN A 69 2.89 12.36 -36.15
C GLN A 69 3.26 10.91 -35.88
N ILE A 70 4.11 10.64 -34.88
CA ILE A 70 4.55 9.29 -34.48
C ILE A 70 3.39 8.44 -33.94
N GLN A 71 2.41 9.04 -33.26
CA GLN A 71 1.24 8.31 -32.77
C GLN A 71 0.39 7.69 -33.90
N ASN A 72 0.53 8.15 -35.15
CA ASN A 72 -0.13 7.53 -36.29
C ASN A 72 0.65 6.27 -36.73
N ALA A 73 0.18 5.09 -36.31
CA ALA A 73 0.81 3.79 -36.62
C ALA A 73 0.90 3.44 -38.12
N GLY A 74 0.26 4.24 -38.99
CA GLY A 74 0.33 4.09 -40.45
C GLY A 74 1.54 4.77 -41.11
N LEU A 75 2.39 5.50 -40.36
CA LEU A 75 3.66 5.98 -40.89
C LEU A 75 4.62 4.79 -41.01
N GLY A 76 5.22 4.59 -42.18
CA GLY A 76 6.21 3.52 -42.37
C GLY A 76 7.35 3.60 -41.34
N GLU A 77 7.91 2.45 -40.98
CA GLU A 77 8.93 2.31 -39.94
C GLU A 77 10.11 3.27 -40.07
N PHE A 78 10.66 3.43 -41.29
CA PHE A 78 11.77 4.35 -41.54
C PHE A 78 11.43 5.80 -41.16
N ARG A 79 10.21 6.24 -41.48
CA ARG A 79 9.76 7.59 -41.16
C ARG A 79 9.61 7.79 -39.66
N ILE A 80 9.16 6.75 -38.94
CA ILE A 80 9.05 6.78 -37.48
C ILE A 80 10.44 6.92 -36.84
N ARG A 81 11.46 6.22 -37.36
CA ARG A 81 12.86 6.36 -36.89
C ARG A 81 13.38 7.79 -37.06
N ASP A 82 13.24 8.37 -38.26
CA ASP A 82 13.67 9.74 -38.53
C ASP A 82 12.98 10.75 -37.61
N LEU A 83 11.66 10.61 -37.41
CA LEU A 83 10.91 11.47 -36.51
C LEU A 83 11.36 11.32 -35.06
N ASN A 84 11.73 10.11 -34.64
CA ASN A 84 12.24 9.85 -33.29
C ASN A 84 13.62 10.48 -33.08
N ASP A 85 14.53 10.37 -34.06
CA ASP A 85 15.82 11.05 -34.05
C ASP A 85 15.67 12.57 -34.00
N GLU A 86 14.77 13.09 -34.81
CA GLU A 86 14.45 14.51 -34.83
C GLU A 86 13.88 15.02 -33.49
N ILE A 87 13.03 14.23 -32.82
CA ILE A 87 12.50 14.57 -31.49
C ILE A 87 13.63 14.54 -30.45
N ASN A 88 14.49 13.52 -30.48
CA ASN A 88 15.64 13.43 -29.56
C ASN A 88 16.61 14.60 -29.76
N LYS A 89 16.82 15.05 -31.01
CA LYS A 89 17.58 16.27 -31.30
C LYS A 89 16.93 17.51 -30.66
N LEU A 90 15.63 17.69 -30.85
CA LEU A 90 14.88 18.80 -30.23
C LEU A 90 14.89 18.75 -28.70
N LEU A 91 14.90 17.58 -28.09
CA LEU A 91 14.99 17.44 -26.62
C LEU A 91 16.35 17.86 -26.07
N ARG A 92 17.45 17.58 -26.79
CA ARG A 92 18.78 18.09 -26.44
C ARG A 92 18.83 19.60 -26.58
N GLU A 93 18.30 20.14 -27.68
CA GLU A 93 18.18 21.59 -27.87
C GLU A 93 17.35 22.24 -26.76
N LYS A 94 16.20 21.67 -26.38
CA LYS A 94 15.39 22.11 -25.24
C LYS A 94 16.24 22.18 -23.97
N GLY A 95 17.03 21.15 -23.69
CA GLY A 95 17.95 21.12 -22.55
C GLY A 95 18.95 22.26 -22.56
N HIS A 96 19.56 22.57 -23.72
CA HIS A 96 20.47 23.70 -23.85
C HIS A 96 19.78 25.04 -23.57
N TRP A 97 18.55 25.23 -24.06
CA TRP A 97 17.78 26.43 -23.78
C TRP A 97 17.35 26.53 -22.31
N GLU A 98 17.03 25.42 -21.65
CA GLU A 98 16.70 25.39 -20.21
C GLU A 98 17.91 25.75 -19.34
N VAL A 99 19.09 25.24 -19.67
CA VAL A 99 20.35 25.64 -19.01
C VAL A 99 20.63 27.11 -19.24
N ARG A 100 20.47 27.61 -20.47
CA ARG A 100 20.69 29.02 -20.78
C ARG A 100 19.73 29.95 -20.03
N ILE A 101 18.46 29.58 -19.92
CA ILE A 101 17.47 30.34 -19.14
C ILE A 101 17.90 30.41 -17.67
N LYS A 102 18.39 29.31 -17.11
CA LYS A 102 18.92 29.27 -15.74
C LYS A 102 20.15 30.16 -15.56
N GLU A 103 21.08 30.16 -16.51
CA GLU A 103 22.25 31.05 -16.49
C GLU A 103 21.87 32.54 -16.55
N LEU A 104 20.82 32.88 -17.30
CA LEU A 104 20.28 34.24 -17.40
C LEU A 104 19.46 34.66 -16.17
N GLY A 105 19.40 33.83 -15.12
CA GLY A 105 18.66 34.12 -13.88
C GLY A 105 17.16 33.78 -13.95
N GLY A 106 16.75 32.98 -14.93
CA GLY A 106 15.38 32.52 -15.09
C GLY A 106 15.01 31.27 -14.26
N PRO A 107 13.74 30.82 -14.32
CA PRO A 107 13.27 29.64 -13.61
C PRO A 107 13.96 28.34 -14.06
N ASP A 108 14.24 27.44 -13.11
CA ASP A 108 14.80 26.11 -13.40
C ASP A 108 13.71 25.17 -13.94
N TYR A 109 13.49 25.24 -15.25
CA TYR A 109 12.51 24.39 -15.95
C TYR A 109 12.87 22.91 -15.98
N GLY A 110 14.13 22.53 -15.76
CA GLY A 110 14.51 21.12 -15.69
C GLY A 110 13.98 20.45 -14.41
N ARG A 111 13.92 21.22 -13.31
CA ARG A 111 13.37 20.76 -12.03
C ARG A 111 11.87 21.03 -11.88
N ILE A 112 11.42 22.22 -12.29
CA ILE A 112 10.07 22.73 -12.04
C ILE A 112 9.10 22.35 -13.17
N GLY A 113 9.61 22.14 -14.38
CA GLY A 113 8.80 21.92 -15.56
C GLY A 113 8.00 20.61 -15.48
N PRO A 114 6.72 20.62 -15.87
CA PRO A 114 5.96 19.39 -16.07
C PRO A 114 6.73 18.47 -17.02
N LYS A 115 7.09 17.28 -16.55
CA LYS A 115 7.68 16.19 -17.35
C LYS A 115 6.65 15.57 -18.30
N MET A 116 5.78 16.39 -18.90
CA MET A 116 4.66 15.94 -19.75
C MET A 116 5.11 15.12 -20.95
N LEU A 117 6.39 15.20 -21.32
CA LEU A 117 6.99 14.42 -22.40
C LEU A 117 7.64 13.10 -21.97
N ASP A 118 7.86 12.89 -20.67
CA ASP A 118 8.50 11.67 -20.17
C ASP A 118 7.49 10.52 -19.98
N HIS A 119 6.20 10.82 -19.87
CA HIS A 119 5.16 9.79 -19.80
C HIS A 119 5.02 9.02 -21.12
N GLU A 120 5.33 9.65 -22.25
CA GLU A 120 5.26 9.05 -23.58
C GLU A 120 6.62 8.54 -24.08
N GLY A 121 7.74 9.03 -23.54
CA GLY A 121 9.09 8.60 -23.89
C GLY A 121 9.61 7.52 -22.94
N LYS A 122 9.88 6.30 -23.44
CA LYS A 122 10.53 5.25 -22.63
C LYS A 122 12.03 5.26 -22.96
N GLU A 123 12.86 5.21 -21.93
CA GLU A 123 14.32 5.09 -22.06
C GLU A 123 14.71 3.61 -21.94
N VAL A 124 15.54 3.14 -22.86
CA VAL A 124 16.09 1.77 -22.81
C VAL A 124 17.01 1.68 -21.59
N PRO A 125 16.84 0.70 -20.70
CA PRO A 125 17.75 0.48 -19.59
C PRO A 125 19.19 0.32 -20.09
N GLY A 126 20.10 1.20 -19.65
CA GLY A 126 21.52 1.16 -20.02
C GLY A 126 21.96 2.17 -21.09
N ASN A 127 21.05 2.71 -21.91
CA ASN A 127 21.40 3.75 -22.89
C ASN A 127 21.12 5.15 -22.35
N ARG A 128 22.18 5.97 -22.26
CA ARG A 128 22.14 7.29 -21.63
C ARG A 128 21.46 8.32 -22.55
N GLY A 129 20.16 8.53 -22.35
CA GLY A 129 19.44 9.74 -22.77
C GLY A 129 18.85 9.74 -24.18
N TYR A 130 18.70 8.57 -24.82
CA TYR A 130 17.93 8.44 -26.06
C TYR A 130 16.55 7.85 -25.73
N LYS A 131 15.48 8.54 -26.16
CA LYS A 131 14.09 8.18 -25.84
C LYS A 131 13.37 7.68 -27.08
N TYR A 132 12.47 6.72 -26.90
CA TYR A 132 11.55 6.28 -27.94
C TYR A 132 10.13 6.69 -27.56
N PHE A 133 9.42 7.35 -28.48
CA PHE A 133 8.07 7.90 -28.29
C PHE A 133 7.02 7.10 -29.05
N GLY A 134 5.83 6.91 -28.48
CA GLY A 134 4.68 6.29 -29.17
C GLY A 134 5.03 5.01 -29.95
N ALA A 135 4.64 4.97 -31.23
CA ALA A 135 4.89 3.84 -32.14
C ALA A 135 6.38 3.56 -32.38
N ALA A 136 7.29 4.50 -32.08
CA ALA A 136 8.73 4.25 -32.18
C ALA A 136 9.22 3.20 -31.17
N LYS A 137 8.44 2.90 -30.12
CA LYS A 137 8.74 1.84 -29.15
C LYS A 137 8.42 0.45 -29.70
N ASP A 138 7.47 0.37 -30.63
CA ASP A 138 6.99 -0.90 -31.20
C ASP A 138 7.80 -1.32 -32.43
N LEU A 139 8.83 -0.54 -32.79
CA LEU A 139 9.75 -0.87 -33.87
C LEU A 139 10.45 -2.21 -33.60
N PRO A 140 10.58 -3.09 -34.60
CA PRO A 140 11.33 -4.34 -34.48
C PRO A 140 12.77 -4.06 -34.03
N GLY A 141 13.26 -4.81 -33.04
CA GLY A 141 14.54 -4.60 -32.35
C GLY A 141 14.52 -3.62 -31.17
N VAL A 142 13.71 -2.56 -31.23
CA VAL A 142 13.52 -1.63 -30.08
C VAL A 142 12.53 -2.21 -29.08
N ARG A 143 11.48 -2.85 -29.58
CA ARG A 143 10.46 -3.52 -28.76
C ARG A 143 11.07 -4.57 -27.83
N GLU A 144 11.98 -5.39 -28.35
CA GLU A 144 12.67 -6.44 -27.59
C GLU A 144 13.50 -5.85 -26.43
N LEU A 145 14.09 -4.66 -26.62
CA LEU A 145 14.82 -3.96 -25.56
C LEU A 145 13.91 -3.40 -24.45
N PHE A 146 12.61 -3.26 -24.74
CA PHE A 146 11.62 -2.71 -23.81
C PHE A 146 10.69 -3.73 -23.18
N GLU A 147 10.56 -4.90 -23.80
CA GLU A 147 9.87 -6.07 -23.31
C GLU A 147 10.69 -6.61 -22.13
N LYS A 148 10.42 -6.06 -20.95
CA LYS A 148 10.98 -6.62 -19.72
C LYS A 148 10.45 -8.04 -19.61
N GLU A 149 11.35 -8.97 -19.30
CA GLU A 149 10.94 -10.32 -18.91
C GLU A 149 9.77 -10.22 -17.92
N PRO A 150 8.72 -11.02 -18.10
CA PRO A 150 7.58 -11.01 -17.19
C PRO A 150 8.13 -11.18 -15.78
N LEU A 151 7.65 -10.33 -14.85
CA LEU A 151 8.10 -10.39 -13.46
C LEU A 151 7.95 -11.84 -12.98
N PRO A 152 8.96 -12.40 -12.29
CA PRO A 152 8.84 -13.73 -11.75
C PRO A 152 7.57 -13.80 -10.90
N PRO A 153 6.84 -14.94 -10.93
CA PRO A 153 5.60 -15.07 -10.19
C PRO A 153 5.85 -14.70 -8.72
N PRO A 154 4.92 -13.96 -8.08
CA PRO A 154 5.11 -13.52 -6.71
C PRO A 154 5.41 -14.73 -5.83
N ARG A 155 6.40 -14.58 -4.94
CA ARG A 155 6.71 -15.63 -3.96
C ARG A 155 5.47 -15.86 -3.10
N LYS A 156 5.16 -17.13 -2.81
CA LYS A 156 4.06 -17.50 -1.93
C LYS A 156 4.15 -16.71 -0.63
N THR A 157 3.06 -16.07 -0.24
CA THR A 157 3.02 -15.31 1.01
C THR A 157 3.02 -16.26 2.21
N ARG A 158 3.41 -15.78 3.39
CA ARG A 158 3.35 -16.59 4.62
C ARG A 158 1.95 -17.16 4.84
N ALA A 159 0.89 -16.39 4.57
CA ALA A 159 -0.48 -16.85 4.72
C ALA A 159 -0.82 -18.03 3.78
N GLU A 160 -0.35 -18.00 2.53
CA GLU A 160 -0.51 -19.12 1.59
C GLU A 160 0.28 -20.35 2.00
N LEU A 161 1.47 -20.15 2.59
CA LEU A 161 2.27 -21.25 3.14
C LEU A 161 1.55 -21.89 4.33
N MET A 162 1.04 -21.09 5.27
CA MET A 162 0.31 -21.58 6.45
C MET A 162 -1.01 -22.28 6.08
N LYS A 163 -1.61 -21.96 4.91
CA LYS A 163 -2.83 -22.61 4.45
C LYS A 163 -2.62 -24.08 4.04
N ALA A 164 -1.40 -24.43 3.64
CA ALA A 164 -1.01 -25.80 3.29
C ALA A 164 -0.55 -26.61 4.51
N ILE A 165 -0.50 -26.00 5.69
CA ILE A 165 -0.19 -26.69 6.94
C ILE A 165 -1.53 -27.20 7.50
N ASP A 166 -1.69 -28.51 7.47
CA ASP A 166 -2.88 -29.22 7.94
C ASP A 166 -2.64 -29.87 9.32
N ALA A 167 -3.65 -30.57 9.82
CA ALA A 167 -3.57 -31.29 11.09
C ALA A 167 -2.52 -32.41 11.08
N GLU A 168 -2.17 -32.92 9.89
CA GLU A 168 -1.13 -33.92 9.67
C GLU A 168 0.25 -33.36 9.98
N TYR A 169 0.55 -32.11 9.62
CA TYR A 169 1.79 -31.44 10.03
C TYR A 169 1.98 -31.37 11.56
N TYR A 170 0.88 -31.31 12.31
CA TYR A 170 0.91 -31.29 13.77
C TYR A 170 0.76 -32.67 14.41
N GLY A 171 0.74 -33.75 13.62
CA GLY A 171 0.73 -35.13 14.13
C GLY A 171 -0.60 -35.58 14.74
N TYR A 172 -1.69 -34.81 14.57
CA TYR A 172 -3.01 -35.15 15.14
C TYR A 172 -3.65 -36.42 14.53
N ARG A 173 -3.02 -37.03 13.53
CA ARG A 173 -3.51 -38.24 12.85
C ARG A 173 -2.57 -39.44 13.00
N ASP A 174 -1.47 -39.30 13.75
CA ASP A 174 -0.49 -40.38 13.92
C ASP A 174 -1.04 -41.53 14.78
N GLU A 175 -1.97 -41.23 15.69
CA GLU A 175 -2.68 -42.24 16.51
C GLU A 175 -3.77 -42.99 15.70
N ASP A 176 -4.29 -42.39 14.62
CA ASP A 176 -5.35 -42.97 13.79
C ASP A 176 -4.84 -44.03 12.78
N ASP A 177 -3.53 -44.10 12.54
CA ASP A 177 -2.94 -45.03 11.56
C ASP A 177 -2.94 -46.49 12.06
N GLY A 178 -3.31 -46.72 13.33
CA GLY A 178 -3.50 -48.04 13.92
C GLY A 178 -2.22 -48.87 14.07
N VAL A 179 -1.06 -48.31 13.74
CA VAL A 179 0.26 -48.95 13.86
C VAL A 179 0.74 -49.00 15.31
N LEU A 180 0.36 -48.00 16.12
CA LEU A 180 0.83 -47.85 17.49
C LEU A 180 0.26 -48.94 18.41
N GLU A 181 -1.04 -49.23 18.30
CA GLU A 181 -1.74 -50.16 19.19
C GLU A 181 -1.15 -51.60 19.18
N PRO A 182 -0.84 -52.24 18.04
CA PRO A 182 -0.16 -53.54 18.03
C PRO A 182 1.23 -53.53 18.68
N LEU A 183 2.00 -52.46 18.47
CA LEU A 183 3.35 -52.32 19.03
C LEU A 183 3.31 -52.14 20.55
N GLU A 184 2.35 -51.38 21.05
CA GLU A 184 2.11 -51.21 22.48
C GLU A 184 1.71 -52.53 23.14
N GLN A 185 0.79 -53.29 22.54
CA GLN A 185 0.38 -54.61 23.05
C GLN A 185 1.55 -55.61 23.10
N GLU A 186 2.44 -55.60 22.11
CA GLU A 186 3.65 -56.44 22.14
C GLU A 186 4.62 -56.02 23.24
N HIS A 187 4.76 -54.71 23.46
CA HIS A 187 5.63 -54.19 24.52
C HIS A 187 5.06 -54.47 25.90
N GLU A 188 3.76 -54.24 26.11
CA GLU A 188 3.04 -54.53 27.34
C GLU A 188 3.21 -56.00 27.74
N LYS A 189 3.02 -56.94 26.80
CA LYS A 189 3.24 -58.37 27.05
C LYS A 189 4.67 -58.68 27.53
N LYS A 190 5.68 -58.01 26.96
CA LYS A 190 7.09 -58.19 27.38
C LYS A 190 7.32 -57.63 28.78
N VAL A 191 6.82 -56.43 29.06
CA VAL A 191 6.95 -55.79 30.38
C VAL A 191 6.23 -56.61 31.45
N ILE A 192 5.02 -57.11 31.17
CA ILE A 192 4.28 -57.99 32.07
C ILE A 192 5.09 -59.28 32.33
N ALA A 193 5.62 -59.92 31.28
CA ALA A 193 6.41 -61.13 31.43
C ALA A 193 7.66 -60.89 32.31
N GLU A 194 8.40 -59.79 32.08
CA GLU A 194 9.54 -59.41 32.89
C GLU A 194 9.16 -59.12 34.35
N ALA A 195 8.05 -58.43 34.59
CA ALA A 195 7.53 -58.16 35.92
C ALA A 195 7.14 -59.45 36.65
N VAL A 196 6.47 -60.38 35.97
CA VAL A 196 6.09 -61.68 36.52
C VAL A 196 7.31 -62.53 36.84
N GLU A 197 8.32 -62.57 35.97
CA GLU A 197 9.56 -63.31 36.25
C GLU A 197 10.32 -62.70 37.45
N ARG A 198 10.41 -61.37 37.54
CA ARG A 198 10.97 -60.71 38.72
C ARG A 198 10.20 -61.07 40.00
N TRP A 199 8.87 -61.02 39.96
CA TRP A 199 8.02 -61.39 41.09
C TRP A 199 8.20 -62.85 41.50
N LYS A 200 8.29 -63.78 40.53
CA LYS A 200 8.56 -65.20 40.82
C LYS A 200 9.91 -65.39 41.51
N ILE A 201 10.96 -64.73 41.01
CA ILE A 201 12.31 -64.80 41.61
C ILE A 201 12.29 -64.24 43.04
N GLU A 202 11.62 -63.11 43.24
CA GLU A 202 11.47 -62.49 44.56
C GLU A 202 10.68 -63.38 45.51
N LYS A 203 9.58 -63.97 45.06
CA LYS A 203 8.77 -64.93 45.83
C LYS A 203 9.57 -66.19 46.20
N GLU A 204 10.32 -66.75 45.26
CA GLU A 204 11.19 -67.90 45.51
C GLU A 204 12.32 -67.54 46.50
N ALA A 205 12.90 -66.35 46.39
CA ALA A 205 13.91 -65.86 47.32
C ALA A 205 13.34 -65.59 48.73
N HIS A 206 12.10 -65.08 48.82
CA HIS A 206 11.36 -64.89 50.06
C HIS A 206 11.07 -66.23 50.74
N LEU A 207 10.58 -67.21 49.96
CA LEU A 207 10.30 -68.56 50.45
C LEU A 207 11.59 -69.28 50.92
N ALA A 208 12.73 -69.04 50.26
CA ALA A 208 14.03 -69.58 50.64
C ALA A 208 14.63 -68.92 51.90
N ARG A 209 14.25 -67.67 52.22
CA ARG A 209 14.65 -67.00 53.48
C ARG A 209 13.84 -67.46 54.70
N GLY A 210 12.72 -68.13 54.48
CA GLY A 210 11.89 -68.67 55.56
C GLY A 210 11.13 -67.61 56.36
N ASP A 211 10.93 -66.42 55.80
CA ASP A 211 10.03 -65.43 56.37
C ASP A 211 8.58 -65.90 56.19
N LYS A 212 7.80 -65.87 57.27
CA LYS A 212 6.36 -66.12 57.20
C LYS A 212 5.74 -65.04 56.32
N GLU A 213 4.89 -65.44 55.37
CA GLU A 213 4.00 -64.52 54.67
C GLU A 213 3.16 -63.79 55.72
N GLU A 214 3.55 -62.58 56.11
CA GLU A 214 2.59 -61.59 56.57
C GLU A 214 1.82 -61.22 55.30
N GLU A 215 0.62 -61.78 55.14
CA GLU A 215 -0.38 -61.19 54.25
C GLU A 215 -0.57 -59.75 54.74
N GLU A 216 0.18 -58.81 54.17
CA GLU A 216 -0.21 -57.41 54.20
C GLU A 216 -1.57 -57.39 53.51
N GLU A 217 -2.64 -57.36 54.30
CA GLU A 217 -3.98 -57.10 53.80
C GLU A 217 -3.90 -55.77 53.03
N GLU A 218 -3.79 -55.85 51.71
CA GLU A 218 -3.79 -54.67 50.86
C GLU A 218 -5.09 -53.91 51.14
N GLU A 219 -4.96 -52.75 51.79
CA GLU A 219 -6.09 -51.90 52.12
C GLU A 219 -6.88 -51.61 50.84
N ASN A 220 -8.12 -52.09 50.80
CA ASN A 220 -8.97 -51.89 49.63
C ASN A 220 -9.30 -50.39 49.52
N ILE A 221 -8.62 -49.72 48.59
CA ILE A 221 -8.76 -48.28 48.32
C ILE A 221 -10.21 -47.90 47.95
N TYR A 222 -11.05 -48.88 47.58
CA TYR A 222 -12.47 -48.70 47.28
C TYR A 222 -13.41 -49.09 48.43
N ALA A 223 -12.91 -49.37 49.63
CA ALA A 223 -13.76 -49.57 50.80
C ALA A 223 -14.42 -48.25 51.19
N VAL A 224 -15.65 -48.05 50.73
CA VAL A 224 -16.49 -46.92 51.11
C VAL A 224 -16.78 -47.04 52.60
N ASN A 225 -16.29 -46.08 53.38
CA ASN A 225 -16.52 -46.00 54.82
C ASN A 225 -17.98 -45.54 55.02
N ASP A 226 -18.86 -46.40 55.55
CA ASP A 226 -20.32 -46.19 55.68
C ASP A 226 -20.72 -45.03 56.64
N ASN A 227 -19.79 -44.16 57.05
CA ASN A 227 -20.02 -43.14 58.06
C ASN A 227 -19.96 -41.69 57.55
N GLU A 228 -19.86 -41.46 56.24
CA GLU A 228 -20.08 -40.14 55.65
C GLU A 228 -21.38 -40.13 54.84
N SER A 229 -22.47 -39.96 55.59
CA SER A 229 -23.75 -39.51 55.04
C SER A 229 -23.61 -38.03 54.70
N ASP A 230 -23.36 -37.71 53.42
CA ASP A 230 -23.60 -36.37 52.90
C ASP A 230 -24.50 -36.45 51.65
N GLU A 231 -25.75 -36.07 51.86
CA GLU A 231 -26.70 -35.81 50.80
C GLU A 231 -26.30 -34.51 50.09
N GLU A 232 -25.88 -34.56 48.82
CA GLU A 232 -26.46 -33.71 47.76
C GLU A 232 -25.88 -34.02 46.36
N ASN A 233 -26.79 -34.54 45.56
CA ASN A 233 -26.90 -34.59 44.10
C ASN A 233 -26.13 -33.53 43.25
N GLY A 234 -25.42 -33.98 42.21
CA GLY A 234 -24.92 -33.08 41.15
C GLY A 234 -24.05 -33.73 40.05
N MET A 235 -24.63 -34.61 39.22
CA MET A 235 -24.00 -35.16 38.01
C MET A 235 -23.53 -34.06 37.01
N LYS A 236 -22.22 -33.98 36.72
CA LYS A 236 -21.65 -33.51 35.45
C LYS A 236 -20.31 -34.20 35.17
N THR A 237 -20.16 -34.68 33.94
CA THR A 237 -19.05 -35.46 33.39
C THR A 237 -17.87 -34.59 32.90
N ASP A 238 -16.70 -35.22 32.96
CA ASP A 238 -15.45 -35.10 32.17
C ASP A 238 -14.47 -33.94 32.41
N GLY A 239 -13.23 -34.35 32.73
CA GLY A 239 -11.99 -33.58 32.53
C GLY A 239 -10.96 -33.78 33.64
N GLU A 240 -10.09 -34.80 33.50
CA GLU A 240 -8.87 -34.97 34.29
C GLU A 240 -7.93 -33.76 34.14
N ASP A 241 -7.55 -33.18 35.27
CA ASP A 241 -6.25 -32.54 35.48
C ASP A 241 -6.07 -32.29 36.99
N SER A 242 -5.70 -33.35 37.71
CA SER A 242 -5.31 -33.29 39.12
C SER A 242 -3.89 -32.72 39.27
N GLN A 243 -3.68 -31.50 38.80
CA GLN A 243 -2.63 -30.63 39.33
C GLN A 243 -3.24 -29.81 40.46
N GLN A 244 -2.67 -29.90 41.66
CA GLN A 244 -3.05 -29.07 42.80
C GLN A 244 -2.91 -27.58 42.42
N LYS A 245 -4.00 -26.97 41.96
CA LYS A 245 -4.07 -25.52 41.72
C LYS A 245 -3.94 -24.83 43.07
N PHE A 246 -2.78 -24.24 43.33
CA PHE A 246 -2.59 -23.29 44.43
C PHE A 246 -3.51 -22.07 44.19
N ILE A 247 -4.66 -22.04 44.86
CA ILE A 247 -5.57 -20.90 44.85
C ILE A 247 -5.06 -19.90 45.87
N ALA A 248 -4.27 -18.92 45.43
CA ALA A 248 -3.96 -17.75 46.23
C ALA A 248 -5.22 -16.89 46.32
N HIS A 249 -5.88 -16.87 47.49
CA HIS A 249 -7.05 -16.03 47.72
C HIS A 249 -6.63 -14.56 47.78
N VAL A 250 -6.58 -13.92 46.61
CA VAL A 250 -6.47 -12.46 46.50
C VAL A 250 -7.80 -11.88 46.99
N PRO A 251 -7.81 -10.97 47.98
CA PRO A 251 -9.04 -10.33 48.42
C PRO A 251 -9.61 -9.52 47.25
N VAL A 252 -10.69 -10.04 46.65
CA VAL A 252 -11.44 -9.36 45.60
C VAL A 252 -12.39 -8.36 46.27
N PRO A 253 -12.28 -7.05 45.97
CA PRO A 253 -13.17 -6.05 46.54
C PRO A 253 -14.64 -6.35 46.26
N SER A 254 -15.50 -6.00 47.20
CA SER A 254 -16.94 -6.19 47.03
C SER A 254 -17.49 -5.28 45.93
N GLN A 255 -18.61 -5.68 45.32
CA GLN A 255 -19.29 -4.91 44.26
C GLN A 255 -19.50 -3.43 44.64
N GLN A 256 -19.84 -3.17 45.91
CA GLN A 256 -20.08 -1.83 46.44
C GLN A 256 -18.80 -0.98 46.49
N GLU A 257 -17.68 -1.58 46.89
CA GLU A 257 -16.37 -0.90 46.91
C GLU A 257 -15.93 -0.50 45.50
N ILE A 258 -16.21 -1.35 44.51
CA ILE A 258 -15.91 -1.07 43.10
C ILE A 258 -16.75 0.10 42.60
N GLU A 259 -18.05 0.11 42.91
CA GLU A 259 -18.96 1.19 42.53
C GLU A 259 -18.55 2.53 43.16
N GLU A 260 -18.23 2.55 44.46
CA GLU A 260 -17.73 3.75 45.12
C GLU A 260 -16.42 4.26 44.52
N ALA A 261 -15.48 3.35 44.23
CA ALA A 261 -14.21 3.72 43.61
C ALA A 261 -14.41 4.30 42.20
N LEU A 262 -15.32 3.73 41.41
CA LEU A 262 -15.69 4.23 40.09
C LEU A 262 -16.36 5.60 40.16
N VAL A 263 -17.26 5.82 41.12
CA VAL A 263 -17.93 7.12 41.33
C VAL A 263 -16.91 8.17 41.76
N ARG A 264 -16.00 7.85 42.69
CA ARG A 264 -14.91 8.77 43.11
C ARG A 264 -14.00 9.13 41.94
N ARG A 265 -13.62 8.15 41.12
CA ARG A 265 -12.79 8.38 39.93
C ARG A 265 -13.47 9.28 38.91
N LYS A 266 -14.75 9.04 38.61
CA LYS A 266 -15.52 9.90 37.69
C LYS A 266 -15.70 11.32 38.24
N LYS A 267 -15.92 11.47 39.55
CA LYS A 267 -16.01 12.78 40.20
C LYS A 267 -14.70 13.56 40.07
N MET A 268 -13.56 12.90 40.26
CA MET A 268 -12.24 13.50 40.08
C MET A 268 -11.98 13.91 38.63
N GLU A 269 -12.32 13.05 37.66
CA GLU A 269 -12.15 13.37 36.23
C GLU A 269 -13.04 14.55 35.79
N LEU A 270 -14.27 14.65 36.29
CA LEU A 270 -15.15 15.78 36.01
C LEU A 270 -14.62 17.07 36.65
N LEU A 271 -14.10 17.00 37.88
CA LEU A 271 -13.44 18.14 38.50
C LEU A 271 -12.20 18.56 37.69
N GLN A 272 -11.37 17.63 37.23
CA GLN A 272 -10.22 17.96 36.38
C GLN A 272 -10.63 18.59 35.04
N LYS A 273 -11.74 18.16 34.44
CA LYS A 273 -12.20 18.66 33.13
C LYS A 273 -12.90 20.01 33.22
N TYR A 274 -13.61 20.28 34.32
CA TYR A 274 -14.53 21.42 34.42
C TYR A 274 -14.22 22.39 35.55
N ALA A 275 -13.31 22.07 36.46
CA ALA A 275 -12.90 23.03 37.46
C ALA A 275 -11.90 24.02 36.85
N SER A 276 -12.36 25.25 36.62
CA SER A 276 -11.47 26.39 36.41
C SER A 276 -10.56 26.56 37.62
N GLU A 277 -9.30 26.95 37.42
CA GLU A 277 -8.30 27.11 38.49
C GLU A 277 -8.80 27.96 39.68
N ALA A 278 -9.64 28.98 39.41
CA ALA A 278 -10.24 29.82 40.43
C ALA A 278 -11.22 29.08 41.39
N LEU A 279 -11.93 28.07 40.89
CA LEU A 279 -12.93 27.30 41.66
C LEU A 279 -12.25 26.23 42.53
N LEU A 280 -11.13 25.68 42.05
CA LEU A 280 -10.26 24.80 42.83
C LEU A 280 -9.65 25.56 44.02
N ALA A 281 -9.08 26.75 43.80
CA ALA A 281 -8.51 27.58 44.85
C ALA A 281 -9.54 27.92 45.95
N GLN A 282 -10.76 28.32 45.56
CA GLN A 282 -11.85 28.59 46.51
C GLN A 282 -12.27 27.34 47.30
N SER A 283 -12.28 26.17 46.66
CA SER A 283 -12.62 24.90 47.33
C SER A 283 -11.54 24.45 48.31
N GLU A 284 -10.26 24.73 48.02
CA GLU A 284 -9.13 24.43 48.90
C GLU A 284 -9.09 25.38 50.11
N GLU A 285 -9.37 26.67 49.90
CA GLU A 285 -9.55 27.64 50.99
C GLU A 285 -10.72 27.26 51.89
N ALA A 286 -11.86 26.86 51.32
CA ALA A 286 -13.03 26.40 52.08
C ALA A 286 -12.74 25.13 52.88
N LYS A 287 -11.98 24.17 52.32
CA LYS A 287 -11.53 22.96 53.04
C LYS A 287 -10.61 23.30 54.21
N ARG A 288 -9.63 24.19 54.00
CA ARG A 288 -8.74 24.68 55.06
C ARG A 288 -9.50 25.36 56.19
N LEU A 289 -10.55 26.13 55.88
CA LEU A 289 -11.41 26.76 56.88
C LEU A 289 -12.27 25.76 57.67
N LEU A 290 -12.66 24.65 57.03
CA LEU A 290 -13.43 23.57 57.65
C LEU A 290 -12.55 22.54 58.39
N GLY A 291 -11.23 22.68 58.36
CA GLY A 291 -10.30 21.81 59.09
C GLY A 291 -10.19 20.38 58.55
N LEU A 292 -10.55 20.17 57.27
CA LEU A 292 -10.38 18.92 56.52
C LEU A 292 -9.16 19.01 55.62
#